data_AF-A0A0K8R001-F1
#
_entry.id   AF-A0A0K8R001-F1
#
_cell.length_a   1.000
_cell.length_b   1.000
_cell.length_c   1.000
_cell.angle_alpha   90.00
_cell.angle_beta   90.00
_cell.angle_gamma   90.00
#
_symmetry.space_group_name_H-M   'P 1'
#
loop_
_entity.id
_entity.type
_entity.pdbx_description
1 polymer ?
#
loop_
_entity_poly.entity_id
_entity_poly.type
_entity_poly.pdbx_seq_one_letter_code
_entity_poly.pdbx_strand_id
1 'polypeptide(L)'
;MAKGIKTGGREAGTPNRLTSELRSVLKEIIYDEMQRLPDALADLPIKDRLDILIKLCNFVLPKVEKVKATAGEPITKEWWEL
;
A
#
# COMPACT_ATOMS: atom_id res chain seq x y z
N MET A 1 -6.88 16.25 44.44
CA MET A 1 -7.36 15.78 43.12
C MET A 1 -6.75 14.40 42.87
N ALA A 2 -7.55 13.33 42.79
CA ALA A 2 -7.02 11.98 42.58
C ALA A 2 -6.55 11.85 41.12
N LYS A 3 -5.25 11.61 40.92
CA LYS A 3 -4.63 11.34 39.62
C LYS A 3 -5.11 9.95 39.19
N GLY A 4 -6.07 9.88 38.27
CA GLY A 4 -6.62 8.62 37.77
C GLY A 4 -5.57 7.85 36.97
N ILE A 5 -4.74 7.06 37.64
CA ILE A 5 -3.80 6.12 37.01
C ILE A 5 -4.66 4.98 36.45
N LYS A 6 -4.55 4.72 35.14
CA LYS A 6 -5.27 3.63 34.48
C LYS A 6 -4.82 2.30 35.10
N THR A 7 -5.71 1.59 35.78
CA THR A 7 -5.41 0.31 36.48
C THR A 7 -5.74 -0.94 35.66
N GLY A 8 -6.06 -0.80 34.37
CA GLY A 8 -6.30 -1.95 33.49
C GLY A 8 -6.93 -1.58 32.14
N GLY A 9 -7.04 -2.59 31.27
CA GLY A 9 -7.61 -2.52 29.92
C GLY A 9 -6.67 -3.07 28.85
N ARG A 10 -7.06 -2.98 27.58
CA ARG A 10 -6.16 -3.30 26.46
C ARG A 10 -4.99 -2.34 26.45
N GLU A 11 -3.79 -2.89 26.32
CA GLU A 11 -2.57 -2.11 26.10
C GLU A 11 -2.54 -1.61 24.65
N ALA A 12 -2.11 -0.36 24.47
CA ALA A 12 -1.92 0.19 23.14
C ALA A 12 -0.78 -0.57 22.45
N GLY A 13 -1.07 -1.17 21.30
CA GLY A 13 -0.12 -2.02 20.57
C GLY A 13 -0.39 -3.51 20.68
N THR A 14 -1.31 -3.98 21.54
CA THR A 14 -1.68 -5.41 21.54
C THR A 14 -2.40 -5.77 20.23
N PRO A 15 -1.82 -6.60 19.36
CA PRO A 15 -2.43 -6.98 18.10
C PRO A 15 -3.72 -7.76 18.35
N ASN A 16 -4.77 -7.47 17.57
CA ASN A 16 -5.98 -8.29 17.58
C ASN A 16 -5.65 -9.66 17.00
N ARG A 17 -5.52 -10.68 17.85
CA ARG A 17 -5.15 -12.05 17.47
C ARG A 17 -6.02 -12.63 16.34
N LEU A 18 -7.33 -12.37 16.37
CA LEU A 18 -8.25 -12.76 15.29
C LEU A 18 -7.91 -12.09 13.95
N THR A 19 -7.47 -10.83 13.98
CA THR A 19 -7.08 -10.10 12.76
C THR A 19 -5.71 -10.50 12.24
N SER A 20 -4.78 -10.95 13.09
CA SER A 20 -3.50 -11.48 12.61
C SER A 20 -3.68 -12.81 11.90
N GLU A 21 -4.47 -13.71 12.49
CA GLU A 21 -4.75 -15.03 11.88
C GLU A 21 -5.45 -14.87 10.52
N LEU A 22 -6.49 -14.02 10.43
CA LEU A 22 -7.17 -13.73 9.17
C LEU A 22 -6.24 -13.08 8.12
N ARG A 23 -5.35 -12.17 8.53
CA ARG A 23 -4.37 -11.56 7.61
C ARG A 23 -3.39 -12.59 7.08
N SER A 24 -2.96 -13.56 7.90
CA SER A 24 -2.05 -14.63 7.46
C SER A 24 -2.71 -15.51 6.39
N VAL A 25 -3.93 -15.97 6.65
CA VAL A 25 -4.68 -16.80 5.68
C VAL A 25 -4.90 -16.04 4.38
N LEU A 26 -5.32 -14.77 4.46
CA LEU A 26 -5.53 -13.96 3.25
C LEU A 26 -4.22 -13.75 2.46
N LYS A 27 -3.10 -13.58 3.16
CA LYS A 27 -1.78 -13.43 2.54
C LYS A 27 -1.39 -14.69 1.77
N GLU A 28 -1.62 -15.87 2.35
CA GLU A 28 -1.34 -17.16 1.70
C GLU A 28 -2.20 -17.32 0.43
N ILE A 29 -3.50 -17.06 0.52
CA ILE A 29 -4.40 -17.13 -0.64
C ILE A 29 -3.94 -16.20 -1.77
N ILE A 30 -3.60 -14.95 -1.45
CA ILE A 30 -3.13 -13.98 -2.45
C ILE A 30 -1.80 -14.45 -3.07
N TYR A 31 -0.89 -15.00 -2.25
CA TYR A 31 0.39 -15.49 -2.73
C TYR A 31 0.21 -16.65 -3.71
N ASP A 32 -0.64 -17.63 -3.37
CA ASP A 32 -0.95 -18.76 -4.25
C ASP A 32 -1.61 -18.29 -5.55
N GLU A 33 -2.52 -17.33 -5.47
CA GLU A 33 -3.16 -16.75 -6.66
C GLU A 33 -2.15 -16.03 -7.55
N MET A 34 -1.20 -15.29 -6.96
CA MET A 34 -0.11 -14.65 -7.70
C MET A 34 0.78 -15.65 -8.43
N GLN A 35 0.98 -16.86 -7.87
CA GLN A 35 1.73 -17.92 -8.55
C GLN A 35 0.97 -18.51 -9.74
N ARG A 36 -0.36 -18.60 -9.66
CA ARG A 36 -1.23 -19.15 -10.72
C ARG A 36 -1.59 -18.13 -11.80
N LEU A 37 -1.43 -16.85 -11.50
CA LEU A 37 -1.79 -15.74 -12.39
C LEU A 37 -1.17 -15.83 -13.80
N PRO A 38 0.10 -16.25 -14.01
CA PRO A 38 0.66 -16.41 -15.35
C PRO A 38 -0.07 -17.46 -16.19
N ASP A 39 -0.42 -18.59 -15.58
CA ASP A 39 -1.13 -19.69 -16.25
C ASP A 39 -2.57 -19.26 -16.58
N ALA A 40 -3.25 -18.61 -15.62
CA ALA A 40 -4.58 -18.06 -15.85
C ALA A 40 -4.59 -17.02 -16.98
N LEU A 41 -3.58 -16.14 -17.05
CA LEU A 41 -3.45 -15.18 -18.15
C LEU A 41 -3.18 -15.84 -19.50
N ALA A 42 -2.57 -17.03 -19.54
CA ALA A 42 -2.32 -17.75 -20.78
C ALA A 42 -3.61 -18.28 -21.40
N ASP A 43 -4.59 -18.66 -20.57
CA ASP A 43 -5.89 -19.20 -20.99
C ASP A 43 -6.87 -18.12 -21.46
N LEU A 44 -6.61 -16.84 -21.16
CA LEU A 44 -7.49 -15.74 -21.54
C LEU A 44 -7.34 -15.33 -23.03
N PRO A 45 -8.41 -14.79 -23.64
CA PRO A 45 -8.31 -14.14 -24.94
C PRO A 45 -7.28 -13.01 -24.93
N ILE A 46 -6.58 -12.83 -26.05
CA ILE A 46 -5.48 -11.86 -26.19
C ILE A 46 -5.84 -10.44 -25.75
N LYS A 47 -7.08 -10.01 -26.02
CA LYS A 47 -7.56 -8.66 -25.69
C LYS A 47 -7.68 -8.47 -24.18
N ASP A 48 -8.31 -9.42 -23.49
CA ASP A 48 -8.52 -9.35 -22.04
C ASP A 48 -7.18 -9.49 -21.30
N ARG A 49 -6.28 -10.32 -21.83
CA ARG A 49 -4.91 -10.44 -21.33
C ARG A 49 -4.15 -9.10 -21.37
N LEU A 50 -4.24 -8.37 -22.48
CA LEU A 50 -3.62 -7.05 -22.61
C LEU A 50 -4.22 -6.04 -21.65
N ASP A 51 -5.54 -6.02 -21.47
CA ASP A 51 -6.21 -5.11 -20.54
C ASP A 51 -5.77 -5.34 -19.08
N ILE A 52 -5.61 -6.61 -18.67
CA ILE A 52 -5.10 -6.95 -17.33
C ILE A 52 -3.63 -6.54 -17.19
N LEU A 53 -2.80 -6.82 -18.19
CA LEU A 53 -1.38 -6.42 -18.17
C LEU A 53 -1.21 -4.91 -18.05
N ILE A 54 -1.99 -4.11 -18.79
CA ILE A 54 -1.96 -2.64 -18.70
C ILE A 54 -2.33 -2.18 -17.28
N LYS A 55 -3.33 -2.80 -16.65
CA LYS A 55 -3.70 -2.49 -15.26
C LYS A 55 -2.58 -2.86 -14.29
N LEU A 56 -1.93 -4.02 -14.45
CA LEU A 56 -0.80 -4.45 -13.61
C LEU A 56 0.43 -3.52 -13.77
N CYS A 57 0.72 -3.08 -15.00
CA CYS A 57 1.82 -2.15 -15.28
C CYS A 57 1.72 -0.86 -14.45
N ASN A 58 0.51 -0.36 -14.17
CA ASN A 58 0.32 0.85 -13.35
C ASN A 58 0.73 0.68 -11.87
N PHE A 59 0.84 -0.56 -11.39
CA PHE A 59 1.26 -0.88 -10.03
C PHE A 59 2.74 -1.29 -9.95
N VAL A 60 3.27 -1.89 -11.01
CA VAL A 60 4.67 -2.34 -11.06
C VAL A 60 5.62 -1.22 -11.48
N LEU A 61 5.19 -0.37 -12.41
CA LEU A 61 6.02 0.70 -12.94
C LEU A 61 5.87 1.96 -12.06
N PRO A 62 6.98 2.65 -11.74
CA PRO A 62 6.90 3.95 -11.10
C PRO A 62 6.18 4.92 -12.03
N LYS A 63 5.14 5.58 -11.51
CA LYS A 63 4.49 6.66 -12.26
C LYS A 63 5.46 7.81 -12.32
N VAL A 64 5.78 8.26 -13.53
CA VAL A 64 6.63 9.44 -13.74
C VAL A 64 5.86 10.64 -13.20
N GLU A 65 6.30 11.16 -12.05
CA GLU A 65 5.76 12.41 -11.52
C GLU A 65 6.15 13.56 -12.43
N LYS A 66 5.19 14.48 -12.67
CA LYS A 66 5.49 15.71 -13.39
C LYS A 66 6.39 16.56 -12.51
N VAL A 67 7.66 16.67 -12.90
CA VAL A 67 8.61 17.56 -12.23
C VAL A 67 8.09 18.99 -12.37
N LYS A 68 7.89 19.68 -11.24
CA LYS A 68 7.55 21.11 -11.24
C LYS A 68 8.77 21.89 -11.73
N ALA A 69 8.55 22.96 -12.48
CA ALA A 69 9.64 23.81 -12.99
C ALA A 69 10.57 24.34 -11.89
N THR A 70 10.07 24.43 -10.65
CA THR A 70 10.81 24.89 -9.46
C THR A 70 11.59 23.78 -8.73
N ALA A 71 11.62 22.55 -9.25
CA ALA A 71 12.36 21.45 -8.62
C ALA A 71 13.87 21.69 -8.68
N GLY A 72 14.49 21.95 -7.51
CA GLY A 72 15.91 22.27 -7.39
C GLY A 72 16.21 23.75 -7.20
N GLU A 73 15.20 24.61 -7.20
CA GLU A 73 15.35 26.00 -6.80
C GLU A 73 15.56 26.10 -5.28
N PRO A 74 16.42 27.01 -4.79
CA PRO A 74 16.55 27.26 -3.36
C PRO A 74 15.19 27.65 -2.80
N ILE A 75 14.83 27.13 -1.61
CA ILE A 75 13.62 27.54 -0.89
C ILE A 75 13.73 29.04 -0.68
N THR A 76 13.01 29.82 -1.48
CA THR A 76 12.85 31.25 -1.25
C THR A 76 12.02 31.36 0.01
N LYS A 77 12.70 31.53 1.16
CA LYS A 77 12.03 31.91 2.40
C LYS A 77 11.35 33.25 2.13
N GLU A 78 10.03 33.25 2.13
CA GLU A 78 9.22 34.47 2.12
C GLU A 78 9.59 35.28 3.37
N TRP A 79 9.86 36.57 3.20
CA TRP A 79 10.44 37.46 4.22
C TRP A 79 9.56 37.71 5.46
N TRP A 80 8.43 37.01 5.60
CA TRP A 80 7.44 37.15 6.67
C TRP A 80 7.43 36.00 7.70
N GLU A 81 8.30 35.00 7.57
CA GLU A 81 8.47 33.93 8.57
C GLU A 81 9.49 34.26 9.70
N LEU A 82 9.82 35.55 9.90
CA LEU A 82 10.71 36.04 10.96
C LEU A 82 9.97 36.83 12.05
#